data_AF-A0A7W1HFH9-F1
#
_entry.id   AF-A0A7W1HFH9-F1
#
_cell.length_a   1.000
_cell.length_b   1.000
_cell.length_c   1.000
_cell.angle_alpha   90.00
_cell.angle_beta   90.00
_cell.angle_gamma   90.00
#
_symmetry.space_group_name_H-M   'P 1'
#
loop_
_entity.id
_entity.type
_entity.pdbx_description
1 polymer ?
#
loop_
_entity_poly.entity_id
_entity_poly.type
_entity_poly.pdbx_seq_one_letter_code
_entity_poly.pdbx_strand_id
1 'polypeptide(L)'
;MSFKNINVVLVYFIREQEKLFMGRLALRERIIYFEYDPKFLKTGLQLSPLKLPLKPGIQSCTDFCFDGLFGVFNDSLPDGWGRLLLDRQVDEIRY
;
A
#
# COMPACT_ATOMS: atom_id res chain seq x y z
N MET A 1 8.79 9.04 26.50
CA MET A 1 8.33 9.07 25.09
C MET A 1 7.62 7.77 24.80
N SER A 2 6.33 7.79 24.46
CA SER A 2 5.58 6.59 24.07
C SER A 2 5.79 6.35 22.57
N PHE A 3 6.37 5.21 22.22
CA PHE A 3 6.47 4.78 20.82
C PHE A 3 5.08 4.34 20.36
N LYS A 4 4.47 5.09 19.43
CA LYS A 4 3.24 4.66 18.78
C LYS A 4 3.57 3.54 17.79
N ASN A 5 2.87 2.41 17.89
CA ASN A 5 3.00 1.32 16.92
C ASN A 5 2.61 1.83 15.52
N ILE A 6 3.54 1.72 14.58
CA ILE A 6 3.32 2.00 13.16
C ILE A 6 3.48 0.68 12.44
N ASN A 7 2.42 0.22 11.78
CA ASN A 7 2.50 -0.96 10.93
C ASN A 7 3.04 -0.51 9.57
N VAL A 8 4.13 -1.14 9.12
CA VAL A 8 4.80 -0.78 7.87
C VAL A 8 4.79 -1.98 6.93
N VAL A 9 4.38 -1.75 5.68
CA VAL A 9 4.45 -2.72 4.58
C VAL A 9 5.46 -2.21 3.56
N LEU A 10 6.40 -3.08 3.18
CA LEU A 10 7.39 -2.79 2.15
C LEU A 10 6.79 -3.06 0.77
N VAL A 11 6.86 -2.06 -0.11
CA VAL A 11 6.31 -2.14 -1.46
C VAL A 11 7.45 -2.37 -2.45
N TYR A 12 7.30 -3.39 -3.29
CA TYR A 12 8.22 -3.71 -4.36
C TYR A 12 7.49 -3.69 -5.70
N PHE A 13 8.14 -3.14 -6.71
CA PHE A 13 7.70 -3.24 -8.10
C PHE A 13 8.49 -4.35 -8.78
N ILE A 14 7.80 -5.30 -9.39
CA ILE A 14 8.40 -6.43 -10.10
C ILE A 14 8.26 -6.16 -11.60
N ARG A 15 9.39 -6.12 -12.31
CA ARG A 15 9.44 -5.98 -13.76
C ARG A 15 10.32 -7.08 -14.32
N GLU A 16 9.71 -8.00 -15.07
CA GLU A 16 10.39 -9.17 -15.63
C GLU A 16 11.12 -9.98 -14.53
N GLN A 17 12.45 -9.88 -14.45
CA GLN A 17 13.29 -10.55 -13.44
C GLN A 17 13.83 -9.58 -12.38
N GLU A 18 13.51 -8.29 -12.48
CA GLU A 18 13.99 -7.26 -11.56
C GLU A 18 12.95 -6.97 -10.48
N LYS A 19 13.39 -7.00 -9.22
CA LYS A 19 12.61 -6.59 -8.06
C LYS A 19 13.14 -5.26 -7.54
N LEU A 20 12.43 -4.17 -7.86
CA LEU A 20 12.77 -2.83 -7.43
C LEU A 20 12.06 -2.49 -6.12
N PHE A 21 12.82 -2.03 -5.13
CA PHE A 21 12.22 -1.49 -3.91
C PHE A 21 11.56 -0.15 -4.24
N MET A 22 10.24 -0.09 -4.14
CA MET A 22 9.45 1.07 -4.54
C MET A 22 9.30 2.07 -3.40
N GLY A 23 9.08 1.57 -2.19
CA GLY A 23 8.80 2.43 -1.05
C GLY A 23 8.14 1.70 0.11
N ARG A 24 7.53 2.49 0.99
CA ARG A 24 6.92 2.00 2.23
C ARG A 24 5.51 2.52 2.36
N LEU A 25 4.58 1.62 2.69
CA LEU A 25 3.26 1.96 3.20
C LEU A 25 3.31 1.93 4.72
N ALA A 26 2.77 2.95 5.37
CA ALA A 26 2.67 3.02 6.82
C ALA A 26 1.23 3.32 7.25
N LEU A 27 0.71 2.57 8.20
CA LEU A 27 -0.58 2.83 8.83
C LEU A 27 -0.35 3.47 10.20
N ARG A 28 -0.86 4.68 10.40
CA ARG A 28 -0.81 5.39 11.68
C ARG A 28 -2.11 6.14 11.91
N GLU A 29 -2.72 5.96 13.08
CA GLU A 29 -3.95 6.67 13.49
C GLU A 29 -5.08 6.53 12.44
N ARG A 30 -5.21 5.35 11.84
CA ARG A 30 -6.16 5.03 10.74
C ARG A 30 -5.93 5.81 9.44
N ILE A 31 -4.77 6.45 9.29
CA ILE A 31 -4.36 7.10 8.06
C ILE A 31 -3.23 6.28 7.43
N ILE A 32 -3.36 6.03 6.13
CA ILE A 32 -2.36 5.34 5.33
C ILE A 32 -1.46 6.37 4.67
N TYR A 33 -0.16 6.17 4.83
CA TYR A 33 0.89 6.99 4.28
C TYR A 33 1.73 6.15 3.34
N PHE A 34 2.21 6.77 2.27
CA PHE A 34 3.17 6.19 1.35
C PHE A 34 4.37 7.10 1.19
N GLU A 35 5.55 6.50 1.14
CA GLU A 35 6.79 7.19 0.81
C GLU A 35 7.58 6.38 -0.22
N TYR A 36 7.97 7.04 -1.32
CA TYR A 36 8.84 6.47 -2.33
C TYR A 36 10.28 6.34 -1.85
N ASP A 37 10.95 5.27 -2.28
CA ASP A 37 12.40 5.17 -2.14
C ASP A 37 13.11 6.15 -3.08
N PRO A 38 14.14 6.90 -2.63
CA PRO A 38 14.88 7.82 -3.48
C PRO A 38 15.51 7.17 -4.71
N LYS A 39 15.88 5.89 -4.66
CA LYS A 39 16.38 5.16 -5.84
C LYS A 39 15.24 4.85 -6.81
N PHE A 40 14.05 4.54 -6.31
CA PHE A 40 12.88 4.34 -7.16
C PHE A 40 12.46 5.62 -7.87
N LEU A 41 12.51 6.78 -7.21
CA LEU A 41 12.22 8.07 -7.84
C LEU A 41 13.09 8.34 -9.07
N LYS A 42 14.36 7.91 -9.05
CA LYS A 42 15.30 8.06 -10.16
C LYS A 42 14.93 7.22 -11.39
N THR A 43 14.09 6.20 -11.24
CA THR A 43 13.64 5.37 -12.37
C THR A 43 12.69 6.12 -13.30
N GLY A 44 12.04 7.19 -12.82
CA GLY A 44 11.04 7.94 -13.59
C GLY A 44 9.73 7.18 -13.83
N LEU A 45 9.55 5.98 -13.25
CA LEU A 45 8.37 5.15 -13.45
C LEU A 45 7.18 5.67 -12.64
N GLN A 46 6.16 6.18 -13.34
CA GLN A 46 4.94 6.68 -12.71
C GLN A 46 3.83 5.62 -12.76
N LEU A 47 3.57 4.95 -11.64
CA LEU A 47 2.53 3.91 -11.58
C LEU A 47 1.11 4.48 -11.46
N SER A 48 0.94 5.60 -10.76
CA SER A 48 -0.37 6.27 -10.62
C SER A 48 -0.19 7.79 -10.58
N PRO A 49 0.08 8.45 -11.73
CA PRO A 49 0.42 9.88 -11.76
C PRO A 49 -0.60 10.81 -11.07
N LEU A 50 -1.88 10.44 -11.11
CA LEU A 50 -2.98 11.26 -10.60
C LEU A 50 -3.17 11.15 -9.09
N LYS A 51 -3.09 9.93 -8.54
CA LYS A 51 -3.40 9.65 -7.12
C LYS A 51 -2.14 9.42 -6.29
N LEU A 52 -1.04 8.99 -6.90
CA LEU A 52 0.26 8.78 -6.27
C LEU A 52 1.40 9.30 -7.19
N PRO A 53 1.57 10.63 -7.30
CA PRO A 53 2.60 11.21 -8.14
C PRO A 53 4.01 10.80 -7.69
N LEU A 54 4.90 10.58 -8.65
CA LEU A 54 6.30 10.20 -8.41
C LEU A 54 7.10 11.39 -7.89
N LYS A 55 6.96 11.70 -6.60
CA LYS A 55 7.62 12.82 -5.93
C LYS A 55 8.17 12.40 -4.56
N PRO A 56 9.25 13.04 -4.09
CA PRO A 56 9.76 12.81 -2.75
C PRO A 56 8.77 13.29 -1.67
N GLY A 57 8.89 12.70 -0.49
CA GLY A 57 8.10 13.03 0.68
C GLY A 57 6.94 12.07 0.95
N ILE A 58 6.36 12.22 2.13
CA ILE A 58 5.23 11.42 2.58
C ILE A 58 3.96 11.89 1.87
N GLN A 59 3.22 10.93 1.31
CA GLN A 59 1.96 11.15 0.64
C GLN A 59 0.86 10.39 1.39
N SER A 60 -0.28 11.02 1.60
CA SER A 60 -1.47 10.38 2.16
C SER A 60 -2.62 10.52 1.18
N CYS A 61 -3.42 9.46 1.02
CA CYS A 61 -4.64 9.54 0.24
C CYS A 61 -5.76 10.10 1.13
N THR A 62 -6.37 11.21 0.72
CA THR A 62 -7.55 11.78 1.40
C THR A 62 -8.86 11.25 0.81
N ASP A 63 -8.77 10.35 -0.17
CA ASP A 63 -9.91 9.76 -0.86
C ASP A 63 -10.43 8.55 -0.07
N PHE A 64 -11.69 8.60 0.33
CA PHE A 64 -12.34 7.53 1.09
C PHE A 64 -12.86 6.39 0.22
N CYS A 65 -12.76 6.47 -1.11
CA CYS A 65 -13.20 5.39 -2.01
C CYS A 65 -12.56 4.02 -1.70
N PHE A 66 -11.35 3.99 -1.12
CA PHE A 66 -10.65 2.76 -0.70
C PHE A 66 -10.17 2.85 0.75
N ASP A 67 -10.98 3.43 1.64
CA ASP A 67 -10.62 3.62 3.06
C ASP A 67 -9.28 4.35 3.28
N GLY A 68 -8.93 5.29 2.38
CA GLY A 68 -7.67 6.02 2.42
C GLY A 68 -6.46 5.28 1.83
N LEU A 69 -6.65 4.11 1.22
CA LEU A 69 -5.61 3.42 0.45
C LEU A 69 -5.51 4.01 -0.97
N PHE A 70 -4.30 4.01 -1.54
CA PHE A 70 -4.14 4.35 -2.96
C PHE A 70 -4.69 3.23 -3.84
N GLY A 71 -5.47 3.58 -4.86
CA GLY A 71 -6.12 2.60 -5.76
C GLY A 71 -5.16 1.57 -6.35
N VAL A 72 -3.94 1.98 -6.72
CA VAL A 72 -2.88 1.07 -7.24
C VAL A 72 -2.54 -0.08 -6.28
N PHE A 73 -2.71 0.12 -4.97
CA PHE A 73 -2.52 -0.94 -3.98
C PHE A 73 -3.83 -1.67 -3.66
N ASN A 74 -4.97 -1.01 -3.81
CA ASN A 74 -6.28 -1.63 -3.62
C ASN A 74 -6.54 -2.76 -4.62
N ASP A 75 -6.04 -2.64 -5.85
CA ASP A 75 -6.16 -3.69 -6.88
C ASP A 75 -5.48 -5.01 -6.50
N SER A 76 -4.63 -5.03 -5.47
CA SER A 76 -4.00 -6.25 -4.94
C SER A 76 -4.81 -6.92 -3.83
N LEU A 77 -5.88 -6.29 -3.35
CA LEU A 77 -6.74 -6.85 -2.31
C LEU A 77 -7.80 -7.75 -2.95
N PRO A 78 -8.19 -8.85 -2.28
CA PRO A 78 -9.31 -9.67 -2.73
C PRO A 78 -10.57 -8.82 -2.81
N ASP A 79 -11.30 -8.98 -3.91
CA ASP A 79 -12.57 -8.32 -4.16
C ASP A 79 -13.67 -8.83 -3.21
N GLY A 80 -14.89 -8.31 -3.35
CA GLY A 80 -15.99 -8.61 -2.42
C GLY A 80 -16.24 -10.10 -2.20
N TRP A 81 -16.11 -10.93 -3.25
CA TRP A 81 -16.28 -12.39 -3.14
C TRP A 81 -15.04 -13.07 -2.56
N GLY A 82 -13.83 -12.63 -2.93
CA GLY A 82 -12.60 -13.11 -2.32
C GLY A 82 -12.52 -12.82 -0.82
N ARG A 83 -13.04 -11.68 -0.37
CA ARG A 83 -13.09 -11.31 1.05
C ARG A 83 -14.07 -12.19 1.83
N LEU A 84 -15.25 -12.48 1.27
CA LEU A 84 -16.22 -13.41 1.88
C LEU A 84 -15.67 -14.83 2.03
N LEU A 85 -14.89 -15.31 1.06
CA LEU A 85 -14.23 -16.62 1.16
C LEU A 85 -13.13 -16.63 2.22
N LEU A 86 -12.37 -15.54 2.32
CA LEU A 86 -11.32 -15.38 3.33
C LEU A 86 -11.92 -15.30 4.74
N ASP A 87 -13.00 -14.54 4.91
CA ASP A 87 -13.77 -14.47 6.17
C ASP A 87 -14.28 -15.87 6.55
N ARG A 88 -14.82 -16.64 5.58
CA ARG A 88 -15.30 -18.00 5.82
C ARG A 88 -14.20 -18.96 6.27
N GLN A 89 -12.99 -18.88 5.71
CA GLN A 89 -11.86 -19.72 6.13
C GLN A 89 -11.29 -19.30 7.49
N VAL A 90 -11.23 -18.00 7.78
CA VAL A 90 -10.74 -17.52 9.09
C VAL A 90 -11.68 -17.94 10.22
N ASP A 91 -13.00 -17.99 9.96
CA ASP A 91 -13.98 -18.54 10.90
C ASP A 91 -13.84 -20.07 11.07
N GLU A 92 -13.49 -20.80 10.00
CA GLU A 92 -13.31 -22.25 10.02
C GLU A 92 -12.05 -22.69 10.81
N ILE A 93 -10.99 -21.87 10.84
CA ILE A 93 -9.75 -22.12 11.60
C ILE A 93 -9.92 -21.81 13.11
N ARG A 94 -11.02 -21.16 13.50
CA ARG A 94 -11.31 -20.81 14.91
C ARG A 94 -12.07 -21.89 15.68
N TYR A 95 -12.35 -23.04 15.06
CA TYR A 95 -12.91 -24.25 15.69
C TYR A 95 -11.92 -25.41 15.59
#